data_AF-A0A4R2CY07-F1
#
_entry.id   AF-A0A4R2CY07-F1
#
_cell.length_a   1.000
_cell.length_b   1.000
_cell.length_c   1.000
_cell.angle_alpha   90.00
_cell.angle_beta   90.00
_cell.angle_gamma   90.00
#
_symmetry.space_group_name_H-M   'P 1'
#
loop_
_entity.id
_entity.type
_entity.pdbx_description
1 polymer ?
#
loop_
_entity_poly.entity_id
_entity_poly.type
_entity_poly.pdbx_seq_one_letter_code
_entity_poly.pdbx_strand_id
1 'polypeptide(L)' 'MNTVVAKAAPPGSTIGVVTPGSPAESRAQIQRAIRRQEEHGYRVKLAAGALERQDWHAGSPETRSRDLQDAFGIRRSTPS' A
#
# COMPACT_ATOMS: atom_id res chain seq x y z
N MET A 1 12.16 -6.35 25.37
CA MET A 1 11.73 -5.92 24.02
C MET A 1 10.96 -4.62 24.17
N ASN A 2 11.33 -3.57 23.44
CA ASN A 2 10.60 -2.31 23.43
C ASN A 2 9.76 -2.25 22.14
N THR A 3 8.48 -2.59 22.24
CA THR A 3 7.58 -2.72 21.08
C THR A 3 6.68 -1.49 20.98
N VAL A 4 6.58 -0.90 19.79
CA VAL A 4 5.62 0.17 19.50
C VAL A 4 4.32 -0.45 19.02
N VAL A 5 3.21 -0.14 19.68
CA VAL A 5 1.86 -0.54 19.26
C VAL A 5 1.21 0.64 18.52
N ALA A 6 0.81 0.41 17.27
CA ALA A 6 0.10 1.41 16.49
C ALA A 6 -1.29 1.68 17.10
N LYS A 7 -1.73 2.94 17.03
CA LYS A 7 -3.09 3.32 17.44
C LYS A 7 -4.11 2.66 16.50
N ALA A 8 -5.27 2.30 17.06
CA ALA A 8 -6.40 1.88 16.25
C ALA A 8 -6.80 2.97 15.26
N ALA A 9 -7.14 2.59 14.03
CA ALA A 9 -7.55 3.52 13.00
C ALA A 9 -8.95 4.09 13.32
N PRO A 10 -9.12 5.41 13.43
CA PRO A 10 -10.44 6.01 13.55
C PRO A 10 -11.34 5.72 12.32
N PRO A 11 -12.67 5.75 12.45
CA PRO A 11 -13.57 5.74 11.30
C PRO A 11 -13.20 6.84 10.28
N GLY A 12 -13.29 6.54 8.98
CA GLY A 12 -12.90 7.48 7.92
C GLY A 12 -11.40 7.54 7.63
N SER A 13 -10.56 6.77 8.34
CA SER A 13 -9.12 6.70 8.09
C SER A 13 -8.80 6.21 6.67
N THR A 14 -7.61 6.57 6.19
CA THR A 14 -7.11 6.08 4.90
C THR A 14 -6.26 4.83 5.10
N ILE A 15 -6.60 3.76 4.39
CA ILE A 15 -5.81 2.54 4.28
C ILE A 15 -4.92 2.65 3.04
N GLY A 16 -3.60 2.61 3.24
CA GLY A 16 -2.64 2.50 2.15
C GLY A 16 -2.49 1.05 1.71
N VAL A 17 -2.65 0.78 0.40
CA VAL A 17 -2.47 -0.56 -0.18
C VAL A 17 -1.17 -0.59 -0.96
N VAL A 18 -0.25 -1.45 -0.52
CA VAL A 18 1.09 -1.68 -1.11
C VAL A 18 1.27 -3.16 -1.41
N THR A 19 2.13 -3.50 -2.37
CA THR A 19 2.46 -4.88 -2.76
C THR A 19 3.95 -5.17 -2.60
N PRO A 20 4.46 -5.42 -1.38
CA PRO A 20 5.89 -5.60 -1.14
C PRO A 20 6.43 -6.98 -1.53
N GLY A 21 5.55 -7.93 -1.89
CA GLY A 21 5.93 -9.31 -2.23
C GLY A 21 5.49 -9.69 -3.64
N SER A 22 4.62 -10.69 -3.72
CA SER A 22 4.03 -11.17 -4.98
C SER A 22 2.97 -10.19 -5.53
N PRO A 23 2.80 -10.11 -6.85
CA PRO A 23 1.73 -9.32 -7.44
C PRO A 23 0.37 -9.91 -7.11
N ALA A 24 -0.68 -9.08 -7.14
CA ALA A 24 -2.04 -9.59 -7.10
C ALA A 24 -2.33 -10.44 -8.35
N GLU A 25 -3.20 -11.44 -8.19
CA GLU A 25 -3.60 -12.35 -9.26
C GLU A 25 -4.34 -11.61 -10.38
N SER A 26 -5.08 -10.56 -10.03
CA SER A 26 -5.79 -9.72 -10.99
C SER A 26 -6.10 -8.33 -10.43
N ARG A 27 -6.30 -7.37 -11.33
CA ARG A 27 -6.83 -6.04 -10.96
C ARG A 27 -8.19 -6.14 -10.26
N ALA A 28 -9.01 -7.12 -10.63
CA ALA A 28 -10.32 -7.35 -10.03
C ALA A 28 -10.22 -7.78 -8.55
N GLN A 29 -9.19 -8.54 -8.18
CA GLN A 29 -8.93 -8.92 -6.79
C GLN A 29 -8.66 -7.68 -5.92
N ILE A 30 -7.78 -6.78 -6.38
CA ILE A 30 -7.47 -5.52 -5.67
C ILE A 30 -8.72 -4.64 -5.58
N GLN A 31 -9.46 -4.49 -6.67
CA GLN A 31 -10.70 -3.72 -6.70
C GLN A 31 -11.76 -4.22 -5.72
N ARG A 32 -11.91 -5.55 -5.55
CA ARG A 32 -12.80 -6.12 -4.53
C ARG A 32 -12.33 -5.82 -3.11
N ALA A 33 -11.03 -5.92 -2.86
CA ALA A 33 -10.45 -5.60 -1.55
C ALA A 33 -10.66 -4.12 -1.21
N ILE A 34 -10.44 -3.21 -2.17
CA ILE A 34 -10.69 -1.77 -2.03
C ILE A 34 -12.16 -1.53 -1.65
N ARG A 35 -13.11 -2.02 -2.46
CA ARG A 35 -14.55 -1.83 -2.20
C ARG A 35 -14.95 -2.31 -0.82
N ARG A 36 -14.46 -3.47 -0.40
CA ARG A 36 -14.75 -4.00 0.93
C ARG A 36 -14.28 -3.04 2.03
N GLN A 37 -13.10 -2.44 1.92
CA GLN A 37 -12.63 -1.47 2.91
C GLN A 37 -13.47 -0.18 2.89
N GLU A 38 -13.85 0.28 1.70
CA GLU A 38 -14.71 1.46 1.53
C GLU A 38 -16.11 1.25 2.12
N GLU A 39 -16.69 0.06 1.97
CA GLU A 39 -17.96 -0.34 2.61
C GLU A 39 -17.89 -0.30 4.15
N HIS A 40 -16.69 -0.49 4.73
CA HIS A 40 -16.46 -0.36 6.17
C HIS A 40 -16.18 1.10 6.60
N GLY A 41 -16.33 2.07 5.69
CA GLY A 41 -16.17 3.49 5.97
C GLY A 41 -14.72 4.00 5.95
N TYR A 42 -13.79 3.23 5.39
CA TYR A 42 -12.41 3.68 5.17
C TYR A 42 -12.25 4.33 3.80
N ARG A 43 -11.22 5.17 3.65
CA ARG A 43 -10.72 5.60 2.34
C ARG A 43 -9.59 4.68 1.93
N VAL A 44 -9.40 4.43 0.64
CA VAL A 44 -8.28 3.60 0.18
C VAL A 44 -7.37 4.39 -0.75
N LYS A 45 -6.06 4.31 -0.50
CA LYS A 45 -5.03 4.83 -1.39
C LYS A 45 -4.19 3.67 -1.91
N LEU A 46 -4.32 3.39 -3.20
CA LEU A 46 -3.49 2.41 -3.88
C LEU A 46 -2.13 3.03 -4.19
N ALA A 47 -1.04 2.35 -3.85
CA ALA A 47 0.31 2.81 -4.19
C ALA A 47 0.55 2.75 -5.71
N ALA A 48 1.49 3.56 -6.20
CA ALA A 48 1.67 3.76 -7.64
C ALA A 48 2.09 2.46 -8.35
N GLY A 49 2.99 1.69 -7.71
CA GLY A 49 3.46 0.41 -8.19
C GLY A 49 2.60 -0.79 -7.80
N ALA A 50 1.47 -0.59 -7.10
CA ALA A 50 0.69 -1.70 -6.54
C ALA A 50 0.07 -2.65 -7.56
N LEU A 51 0.05 -2.26 -8.84
CA LEU A 51 -0.42 -3.08 -9.97
C LEU A 51 0.73 -3.52 -10.89
N GLU A 52 1.98 -3.18 -10.56
CA GLU A 52 3.13 -3.60 -11.34
C GLU A 52 3.40 -5.09 -11.19
N ARG A 53 4.04 -5.65 -12.21
CA ARG A 53 4.46 -7.05 -12.25
C ARG A 53 5.79 -7.14 -12.98
N GLN A 54 6.75 -7.77 -12.31
CA GLN A 54 8.05 -8.12 -12.85
C GLN A 54 8.33 -9.56 -12.45
N ASP A 55 8.15 -10.48 -13.39
CA ASP A 55 8.22 -11.93 -13.17
C ASP A 55 7.32 -12.38 -11.99
N TRP A 56 7.95 -12.86 -10.91
CA TRP A 56 7.29 -13.34 -9.71
C TRP A 56 7.03 -12.24 -8.66
N HIS A 57 7.43 -11.00 -8.94
CA HIS A 57 7.37 -9.88 -8.01
C HIS A 57 6.41 -8.78 -8.47
N ALA A 58 5.89 -8.03 -7.49
CA ALA A 58 5.07 -6.85 -7.72
C ALA A 58 5.95 -5.62 -8.04
N GLY A 59 6.65 -5.67 -9.17
CA GLY A 59 7.61 -4.65 -9.59
C GLY A 59 9.00 -4.80 -8.96
N SER A 60 9.89 -3.86 -9.28
CA SER A 60 11.29 -3.90 -8.83
C SER A 60 11.41 -3.70 -7.31
N PRO A 61 12.53 -4.10 -6.69
CA PRO A 61 12.81 -3.77 -5.29
C PRO A 61 12.68 -2.27 -4.98
N GLU A 62 13.10 -1.40 -5.90
CA GLU A 62 13.04 0.06 -5.76
C GLU A 62 11.60 0.57 -5.75
N THR A 63 10.75 0.07 -6.66
CA THR A 63 9.31 0.41 -6.70
C THR A 63 8.64 -0.02 -5.40
N ARG A 64 8.84 -1.27 -4.95
CA ARG A 64 8.25 -1.79 -3.72
C ARG A 64 8.71 -1.04 -2.47
N SER A 65 10.00 -0.70 -2.41
CA SER A 65 10.57 0.09 -1.32
C SER A 65 10.00 1.51 -1.28
N ARG A 66 9.86 2.16 -2.43
CA ARG A 66 9.25 3.48 -2.56
C ARG A 66 7.79 3.47 -2.10
N ASP A 67 6.99 2.54 -2.63
CA ASP A 67 5.56 2.44 -2.29
C ASP A 67 5.35 2.23 -0.78
N LEU A 68 6.19 1.40 -0.15
CA LEU A 68 6.15 1.17 1.29
C LEU A 68 6.49 2.45 2.07
N GLN A 69 7.57 3.15 1.69
CA GLN A 69 7.97 4.41 2.33
C GLN A 69 6.90 5.50 2.18
N ASP A 70 6.33 5.64 0.98
CA ASP A 70 5.27 6.60 0.68
C ASP A 70 4.00 6.31 1.49
N ALA A 71 3.68 5.03 1.77
CA ALA A 71 2.55 4.63 2.63
C ALA A 71 2.74 5.04 4.10
N PHE A 72 3.98 5.05 4.61
CA PHE A 72 4.32 5.60 5.92
C PHE A 72 4.44 7.14 5.91
N GLY A 73 4.28 7.79 4.75
CA GLY A 73 4.41 9.24 4.60
C GLY A 73 5.87 9.73 4.61
N ILE A 74 6.84 8.82 4.44
CA ILE A 74 8.26 9.15 4.34
C ILE A 74 8.50 9.73 2.94
N ARG A 75 8.39 11.06 2.81
CA ARG A 75 8.82 11.74 1.59
C ARG A 75 10.34 11.76 1.54
N ARG A 76 10.95 11.26 0.46
CA ARG A 76 12.33 11.65 0.13
C ARG A 76 12.29 13.15 -0.15
N SER A 77 13.11 13.92 0.55
CA SER A 77 13.48 15.26 0.11
C SER A 77 14.05 15.11 -1.30
N THR A 78 13.35 15.64 -2.30
CA THR A 78 13.89 15.76 -3.66
C THR A 78 15.19 16.56 -3.54
N PRO A 79 16.35 16.05 -3.97
CA PRO A 79 17.52 16.91 -4.10
C PRO A 79 17.17 17.97 -5.14
N SER A 80 17.37 19.25 -4.78
CA SER A 80 17.33 20.36 -5.73
C SER A 80 18.39 20.23 -6.80
#